data_AF-A0A1Q9EYA7-F1
#
_entry.id   AF-A0A1Q9EYA7-F1
#
_cell.length_a   1.000
_cell.length_b   1.000
_cell.length_c   1.000
_cell.angle_alpha   90.00
_cell.angle_beta   90.00
_cell.angle_gamma   90.00
#
_symmetry.space_group_name_H-M   'P 1'
#
loop_
_entity.id
_entity.type
_entity.pdbx_description
1 polymer ?
#
loop_
_entity_poly.entity_id
_entity_poly.type
_entity_poly.pdbx_seq_one_letter_code
_entity_poly.pdbx_strand_id
1 'polypeptide(L)' 'MQCGASVAGFGGQTKPVFHKKAKTTKKIVLKFECTKCKAKRMKPIKRTKHFELGTDSKKGKNEYGGKYR' A
#
# COMPACT_ATOMS: atom_id res chain seq x y z
N MET A 1 -7.04 3.22 -19.09
CA MET A 1 -8.43 3.29 -18.59
C MET A 1 -8.64 4.65 -17.95
N GLN A 2 -9.05 5.65 -18.73
CA GLN A 2 -9.51 6.92 -18.18
C GLN A 2 -10.96 6.75 -17.72
N CYS A 3 -11.14 6.86 -16.42
CA CYS A 3 -12.42 6.81 -15.74
C CYS A 3 -13.12 8.19 -15.81
N GLY A 4 -13.23 8.79 -16.99
CA GLY A 4 -13.76 10.15 -17.14
C GLY A 4 -14.76 10.28 -18.27
N ALA A 5 -15.89 9.58 -18.17
CA ALA A 5 -17.10 9.87 -18.95
C ALA A 5 -18.30 9.24 -18.21
N SER A 6 -19.12 10.07 -17.58
CA SER A 6 -20.47 9.73 -17.11
C SER A 6 -21.45 9.94 -18.26
N VAL A 7 -22.51 9.13 -18.35
CA VAL A 7 -23.56 9.35 -19.37
C VAL A 7 -24.15 10.73 -19.17
N ALA A 8 -24.09 11.57 -20.19
CA ALA A 8 -24.71 12.90 -20.21
C ALA A 8 -26.22 12.82 -20.50
N GLY A 9 -26.91 11.85 -19.89
CA GLY A 9 -28.35 11.59 -20.07
C GLY A 9 -28.87 10.69 -18.96
N PHE A 10 -30.20 10.55 -18.88
CA PHE A 10 -30.91 9.70 -17.90
C PHE A 10 -30.55 8.21 -18.09
N GLY A 11 -29.36 7.83 -17.63
CA GLY A 11 -28.70 6.57 -17.98
C GLY A 11 -27.74 6.12 -16.90
N GLY A 12 -28.22 6.11 -15.65
CA GLY A 12 -27.71 5.32 -14.51
C GLY A 12 -26.20 5.11 -14.35
N GLN A 13 -25.86 4.03 -13.65
CA GLN A 13 -24.49 3.72 -13.27
C GLN A 13 -23.72 3.05 -14.42
N THR A 14 -22.76 3.78 -15.01
CA THR A 14 -21.97 3.33 -16.17
C THR A 14 -20.84 2.38 -15.87
N LYS A 15 -20.31 2.42 -14.63
CA LYS A 15 -19.17 1.62 -14.23
C LYS A 15 -19.63 0.54 -13.27
N PRO A 16 -19.28 -0.73 -13.51
CA PRO A 16 -19.68 -1.82 -12.63
C PRO A 16 -19.07 -1.64 -11.24
N VAL A 17 -19.91 -1.66 -10.21
CA VAL A 17 -19.46 -1.63 -8.82
C VAL A 17 -19.12 -3.04 -8.38
N PHE A 18 -17.90 -3.24 -7.92
CA PHE A 18 -17.45 -4.52 -7.39
C PHE A 18 -17.85 -4.64 -5.91
N HIS A 19 -18.98 -5.30 -5.67
CA HIS A 19 -19.57 -5.42 -4.33
C HIS A 19 -18.86 -6.45 -3.42
N LYS A 20 -18.23 -7.49 -3.99
CA LYS A 20 -17.66 -8.60 -3.22
C LYS A 20 -16.20 -8.34 -2.81
N LYS A 21 -15.94 -7.91 -1.56
CA LYS A 21 -14.57 -7.77 -1.05
C LYS A 21 -14.02 -9.10 -0.51
N ALA A 22 -13.40 -9.89 -1.39
CA ALA A 22 -12.86 -11.21 -1.02
C ALA A 22 -11.54 -11.17 -0.22
N LYS A 23 -10.70 -10.15 -0.39
CA LYS A 23 -9.41 -10.05 0.31
C LYS A 23 -9.57 -9.21 1.58
N THR A 24 -9.29 -9.83 2.73
CA THR A 24 -9.40 -9.20 4.06
C THR A 24 -8.21 -8.32 4.42
N THR A 25 -7.03 -8.59 3.84
CA THR A 25 -5.78 -7.87 4.13
C THR A 25 -5.23 -7.16 2.89
N LYS A 26 -4.70 -5.94 3.09
CA LYS A 26 -4.05 -5.15 2.04
C LYS A 26 -2.56 -5.52 1.93
N LYS A 27 -1.94 -5.24 0.79
CA LYS A 27 -0.48 -5.24 0.67
C LYS A 27 0.02 -3.89 1.16
N ILE A 28 0.92 -3.90 2.15
CA ILE A 28 1.52 -2.68 2.68
C ILE A 28 2.76 -2.39 1.84
N VAL A 29 2.92 -1.13 1.42
CA VAL A 29 4.05 -0.66 0.63
C VAL A 29 4.81 0.35 1.47
N LEU A 30 6.10 0.11 1.69
CA LEU A 30 6.97 1.07 2.37
C LEU A 30 7.44 2.13 1.39
N LYS A 31 7.33 3.39 1.79
CA LYS A 31 7.85 4.54 1.06
C LYS A 31 9.13 4.99 1.72
N PHE A 32 10.26 4.65 1.12
CA PHE A 32 11.57 5.14 1.54
C PHE A 32 11.85 6.47 0.87
N GLU A 33 12.10 7.49 1.67
CA GLU A 33 12.50 8.82 1.20
C GLU A 33 13.95 9.08 1.59
N CYS A 34 14.78 9.37 0.59
CA CYS A 34 16.16 9.76 0.78
C CYS A 34 16.21 11.18 1.36
N THR A 35 16.80 11.35 2.54
CA THR A 35 16.89 12.68 3.19
C THR A 35 17.72 13.68 2.39
N LYS A 36 18.76 13.22 1.70
CA LYS A 36 19.69 14.07 0.91
C LYS A 36 19.16 14.39 -0.48
N CYS A 37 18.69 13.35 -1.18
CA CYS A 37 18.36 13.40 -2.59
C CYS A 37 16.85 13.47 -2.87
N LYS A 38 16.00 13.35 -1.84
CA LYS A 38 14.53 13.36 -1.90
C LYS A 38 13.90 12.32 -2.84
N ALA A 39 14.71 11.40 -3.36
CA ALA A 39 14.24 10.28 -4.16
C ALA A 39 13.36 9.37 -3.30
N LYS A 40 12.21 8.97 -3.87
CA LYS A 40 11.22 8.11 -3.23
C LYS A 40 11.26 6.73 -3.86
N ARG A 41 11.45 5.69 -3.05
CA ARG A 41 11.41 4.29 -3.49
C ARG A 41 10.30 3.55 -2.75
N MET A 42 9.40 2.95 -3.52
CA MET A 42 8.29 2.15 -2.98
C MET A 42 8.67 0.67 -3.01
N LYS A 43 8.67 0.02 -1.85
CA LYS A 43 8.95 -1.42 -1.72
C LYS A 43 7.72 -2.15 -1.16
N PRO A 44 7.10 -3.06 -1.94
CA PRO A 44 5.96 -3.83 -1.47
C PRO A 44 6.42 -4.93 -0.50
N ILE A 45 5.65 -5.14 0.58
CA ILE A 45 5.80 -6.27 1.50
C ILE A 45 4.70 -7.30 1.22
N LYS A 46 4.89 -8.53 1.72
CA LYS A 46 3.84 -9.56 1.80
C LYS A 46 2.61 -9.03 2.56
N ARG A 47 1.45 -9.66 2.34
CA ARG A 47 0.22 -9.32 3.06
C ARG A 47 0.33 -9.81 4.50
N THR A 48 0.14 -8.92 5.46
CA THR A 48 0.05 -9.24 6.89
C THR A 48 -1.23 -8.63 7.47
N LYS A 49 -1.75 -9.20 8.57
CA LYS A 49 -2.93 -8.66 9.27
C LYS A 49 -2.57 -7.48 10.15
N HIS A 50 -1.43 -7.58 10.82
CA HIS A 50 -0.86 -6.56 11.70
C HIS A 50 0.48 -6.13 11.13
N PHE A 51 0.75 -4.84 11.17
CA PHE A 51 2.02 -4.25 10.78
C PHE A 51 2.22 -3.01 11.64
N GLU A 52 3.32 -3.01 12.38
CA GLU A 52 3.71 -1.89 13.24
C GLU A 52 5.05 -1.36 12.73
N LEU A 53 5.14 -0.05 12.58
CA LEU A 53 6.39 0.62 12.25
C LEU A 53 7.05 1.01 13.57
N GLY A 54 8.11 0.31 13.95
CA GLY A 54 8.84 0.63 15.19
C GLY A 54 9.44 2.04 15.10
N THR A 55 9.15 2.87 16.09
CA THR A 55 9.83 4.16 16.26
C THR A 55 11.26 3.92 16.71
N ASP A 56 12.18 4.70 16.14
CA ASP A 56 13.61 4.72 16.39
C ASP A 56 13.95 5.04 17.86
N SER A 57 13.87 4.03 18.72
CA SER A 57 14.36 4.11 20.11
C SER A 57 14.97 2.81 20.60
N LYS A 58 15.58 2.02 19.71
CA LYS A 58 16.50 0.94 20.11
C LYS A 58 17.77 0.95 19.25
N LYS A 59 18.80 1.60 19.81
CA LYS A 59 20.22 1.26 19.58
C LYS A 59 20.38 -0.26 19.71
N GLY A 60 21.00 -0.88 18.72
CA GLY A 60 21.44 -2.27 18.83
C GLY A 60 21.76 -2.82 17.45
N LYS A 61 23.07 -2.99 17.16
CA LYS A 61 23.56 -3.86 16.09
C LYS A 61 22.75 -5.15 16.10
N ASN A 62 22.20 -5.60 14.96
CA ASN A 62 22.10 -7.01 14.55
C ASN A 62 21.34 -7.16 13.21
N GLU A 63 22.06 -7.74 12.25
CA GLU A 63 21.64 -8.59 11.13
C GLU A 63 20.45 -8.19 10.23
N TYR A 64 20.79 -7.94 8.96
CA TYR A 64 19.92 -8.14 7.80
C TYR A 64 19.47 -9.62 7.74
N GLY A 65 18.43 -10.01 8.48
CA GLY A 65 18.05 -11.43 8.48
C GLY A 65 16.95 -11.88 9.43
N GLY A 66 16.05 -11.02 9.90
CA GLY A 66 14.89 -11.44 10.70
C GLY A 66 13.71 -11.84 9.80
N LYS A 67 13.61 -13.13 9.47
CA LYS A 67 12.50 -13.75 8.71
C LYS A 67 11.14 -13.21 9.17
N TYR A 68 10.39 -12.68 8.20
CA TYR A 68 9.01 -12.23 8.30
C TYR A 68 8.16 -13.23 9.11
N ARG A 69 7.81 -12.85 10.35
CA ARG A 69 6.73 -13.45 11.12
C ARG A 69 5.46 -12.66 10.91
#